data_AF-A0A5N5SYJ7-F1
#
_entry.id   AF-A0A5N5SYJ7-F1
#
_cell.length_a   1.000
_cell.length_b   1.000
_cell.length_c   1.000
_cell.angle_alpha   90.00
_cell.angle_beta   90.00
_cell.angle_gamma   90.00
#
_symmetry.space_group_name_H-M   'P 1'
#
loop_
_entity.id
_entity.type
_entity.pdbx_description
1 polymer ?
#
loop_
_entity_poly.entity_id
_entity_poly.type
_entity_poly.pdbx_seq_one_letter_code
_entity_poly.pdbx_strand_id
1 'polypeptide(L)'
;MTSRNIKSYELITDELVKETLEKDKGKKAELLSWEIRDFTKKGDNFASTVTSVVVKYKENNICCEESYVAKLNPLRPQSTFTEIMEDLYSRETVILSSIIEGMNKHLGKLGLPFLKTPKMFARNLERGKEAFIAENLRNQGFKMPDRKKSLNVNHANLVMEEL
;
A
#
# COMPACT_ATOMS: atom_id res chain seq x y z
N MET A 1 4.01 20.01 -14.89
CA MET A 1 4.74 19.49 -13.71
C MET A 1 5.44 18.23 -14.14
N THR A 2 6.75 18.31 -14.36
CA THR A 2 7.58 17.20 -14.84
C THR A 2 7.76 16.19 -13.70
N SER A 3 7.28 14.96 -13.92
CA SER A 3 7.53 13.82 -13.03
C SER A 3 9.02 13.75 -12.71
N ARG A 4 9.40 13.80 -11.43
CA ARG A 4 10.76 13.42 -11.04
C ARG A 4 10.91 11.97 -11.47
N ASN A 5 11.92 11.69 -12.29
CA ASN A 5 12.29 10.32 -12.61
C ASN A 5 12.86 9.66 -11.35
N ILE A 6 11.96 9.10 -10.53
CA ILE A 6 12.30 8.40 -9.29
C ILE A 6 12.56 6.96 -9.70
N LYS A 7 13.83 6.56 -9.71
CA LYS A 7 14.28 5.22 -10.15
C LYS A 7 13.46 4.08 -9.52
N SER A 8 13.06 4.20 -8.25
CA SER A 8 12.26 3.16 -7.58
C SER A 8 10.88 2.93 -8.21
N TYR A 9 10.36 3.84 -9.03
CA TYR A 9 9.10 3.64 -9.77
C TYR A 9 9.18 2.49 -10.77
N GLU A 10 10.38 2.14 -11.24
CA GLU A 10 10.63 0.96 -12.08
C GLU A 10 10.28 -0.36 -11.36
N LEU A 11 10.15 -0.36 -10.03
CA LEU A 11 9.71 -1.52 -9.25
C LEU A 11 8.20 -1.80 -9.36
N ILE A 12 7.42 -0.86 -9.90
CA ILE A 12 6.00 -1.09 -10.22
C ILE A 12 5.95 -1.65 -11.63
N THR A 13 5.75 -2.96 -11.74
CA THR A 13 5.67 -3.65 -13.04
C THR A 13 4.22 -3.88 -13.46
N ASP A 14 4.00 -4.15 -14.75
CA ASP A 14 2.67 -4.52 -15.27
C ASP A 14 2.10 -5.75 -14.55
N GLU A 15 2.94 -6.73 -14.21
CA GLU A 15 2.54 -7.94 -13.50
C GLU A 15 2.05 -7.61 -12.09
N LEU A 16 2.76 -6.74 -11.37
CA LEU A 16 2.38 -6.33 -10.02
C LEU A 16 1.03 -5.58 -10.02
N VAL A 17 0.80 -4.73 -11.02
CA VAL A 17 -0.46 -3.98 -11.19
C VAL A 17 -1.60 -4.90 -11.62
N LYS A 18 -1.35 -5.86 -12.54
CA LYS A 18 -2.34 -6.87 -12.94
C LYS A 18 -2.75 -7.76 -11.78
N GLU A 19 -1.79 -8.27 -11.01
CA GLU A 19 -2.05 -9.08 -9.82
C GLU A 19 -2.88 -8.29 -8.80
N THR A 20 -2.55 -7.01 -8.61
CA THR A 20 -3.32 -6.11 -7.73
C THR A 20 -4.77 -6.00 -8.17
N LEU A 21 -5.01 -5.70 -9.45
CA LEU A 21 -6.35 -5.55 -10.00
C LEU A 21 -7.14 -6.85 -9.92
N GLU A 22 -6.52 -7.98 -10.24
CA GLU A 22 -7.17 -9.30 -10.16
C GLU A 22 -7.56 -9.64 -8.72
N LYS A 23 -6.73 -9.32 -7.73
CA LYS A 23 -7.04 -9.58 -6.33
C LYS A 23 -8.12 -8.66 -5.77
N ASP A 24 -8.17 -7.41 -6.21
CA ASP A 24 -9.18 -6.45 -5.73
C ASP A 24 -10.54 -6.64 -6.43
N LYS A 25 -10.55 -6.68 -7.76
CA LYS A 25 -11.78 -6.68 -8.57
C LYS A 25 -12.13 -8.05 -9.17
N GLY A 26 -11.23 -9.02 -9.10
CA GLY A 26 -11.41 -10.37 -9.65
C GLY A 26 -10.96 -10.49 -11.12
N LYS A 27 -10.90 -11.74 -11.61
CA LYS A 27 -10.40 -12.11 -12.95
C LYS A 27 -11.15 -11.50 -14.15
N LYS A 28 -12.33 -10.92 -13.92
CA LYS A 28 -13.13 -10.28 -14.98
C LYS A 28 -12.72 -8.83 -15.23
N ALA A 29 -11.94 -8.24 -14.34
CA ALA A 29 -11.42 -6.89 -14.52
C ALA A 29 -10.24 -6.92 -15.49
N GLU A 30 -10.41 -6.27 -16.64
CA GLU A 30 -9.39 -6.16 -17.68
C GLU A 30 -8.61 -4.85 -17.49
N LEU A 31 -7.30 -4.95 -17.24
CA LEU A 31 -6.43 -3.78 -17.15
C LEU A 31 -6.32 -3.09 -18.51
N LEU A 32 -6.69 -1.81 -18.58
CA LEU A 32 -6.57 -1.00 -19.80
C LEU A 32 -5.29 -0.17 -19.82
N SER A 33 -4.99 0.50 -18.71
CA SER A 33 -3.77 1.28 -18.52
C SER A 33 -3.58 1.60 -17.04
N TRP A 34 -2.38 2.02 -16.67
CA TRP A 34 -2.10 2.53 -15.34
C TRP A 34 -1.04 3.63 -15.39
N GLU A 35 -1.03 4.48 -14.37
CA GLU A 35 -0.05 5.54 -14.21
C GLU A 35 0.33 5.74 -12.75
N ILE A 36 1.51 6.32 -12.53
CA ILE A 36 1.99 6.68 -11.20
C ILE A 36 1.65 8.15 -10.94
N ARG A 37 1.02 8.44 -9.81
CA ARG A 37 0.77 9.81 -9.33
C ARG A 37 1.44 10.04 -8.00
N ASP A 38 1.97 11.25 -7.83
CA ASP A 38 2.56 11.68 -6.56
C ASP A 38 1.54 11.53 -5.42
N PHE A 39 1.92 10.72 -4.41
CA PHE A 39 1.07 10.49 -3.25
C PHE A 39 1.53 11.26 -2.02
N THR A 40 2.83 11.51 -1.91
CA THR A 40 3.47 12.09 -0.73
C THR A 40 4.29 13.33 -1.07
N LYS A 41 4.50 14.20 -0.08
CA LYS A 41 5.37 15.37 -0.18
C LYS A 41 6.78 15.01 0.24
N LYS A 42 7.75 15.83 -0.19
CA LYS A 42 9.15 15.69 0.25
C LYS A 42 9.21 15.73 1.79
N GLY A 43 9.84 14.72 2.39
CA GLY A 43 9.98 14.60 3.85
C GLY A 43 8.88 13.77 4.52
N ASP A 44 7.82 13.38 3.80
CA ASP A 44 6.80 12.49 4.35
C ASP A 44 7.38 11.09 4.61
N ASN A 45 8.26 10.59 3.74
CA ASN A 45 8.83 9.25 3.90
C ASN A 45 10.34 9.30 4.08
N PHE A 46 10.83 8.55 5.07
CA PHE A 46 12.26 8.40 5.34
C PHE A 46 12.81 7.05 4.88
N ALA A 47 12.11 5.94 5.15
CA ALA A 47 12.61 4.59 4.88
C ALA A 47 12.27 4.06 3.48
N SER A 48 11.20 4.58 2.86
CA SER A 48 10.60 4.04 1.64
C SER A 48 10.20 5.13 0.66
N THR A 49 10.05 4.78 -0.61
CA THR A 49 9.28 5.60 -1.57
C THR A 49 7.81 5.17 -1.49
N VAL A 50 6.88 6.12 -1.39
CA VAL A 50 5.43 5.85 -1.39
C VAL A 50 4.74 6.69 -2.45
N THR A 51 4.02 6.04 -3.34
CA THR A 51 3.36 6.66 -4.49
C THR A 51 1.96 6.07 -4.73
N SER A 52 1.17 6.70 -5.59
CA SER A 52 -0.14 6.20 -5.99
C SER A 52 -0.03 5.53 -7.34
N VAL A 53 -0.71 4.39 -7.50
CA VAL A 53 -0.91 3.73 -8.78
C VAL A 53 -2.37 3.89 -9.15
N VAL A 54 -2.65 4.67 -10.19
CA VAL A 54 -4.00 4.84 -10.72
C VAL A 54 -4.19 3.89 -11.88
N VAL A 55 -5.22 3.06 -11.78
CA VAL A 55 -5.52 1.99 -12.73
C VAL A 55 -6.83 2.27 -13.42
N LYS A 56 -6.82 2.24 -14.75
CA LYS A 56 -8.02 2.20 -15.58
C LYS A 56 -8.26 0.77 -16.02
N TYR A 57 -9.46 0.28 -15.77
CA TYR A 57 -9.83 -1.08 -16.10
C TYR A 57 -11.24 -1.15 -16.67
N LYS A 58 -11.55 -2.27 -17.31
CA LYS A 58 -12.88 -2.57 -17.83
C LYS A 58 -13.48 -3.73 -17.05
N GLU A 59 -14.71 -3.57 -16.59
CA GLU A 59 -15.46 -4.63 -15.92
C GLU A 59 -16.89 -4.62 -16.45
N ASN A 60 -17.38 -5.76 -16.93
CA ASN A 60 -18.73 -5.88 -17.52
C ASN A 60 -19.04 -4.82 -18.60
N ASN A 61 -18.04 -4.51 -19.45
CA ASN A 61 -18.10 -3.45 -20.47
C ASN A 61 -18.18 -2.00 -19.97
N ILE A 62 -17.98 -1.77 -18.67
CA ILE A 62 -17.91 -0.43 -18.08
C ILE A 62 -16.44 -0.08 -17.82
N CYS A 63 -16.04 1.12 -18.23
CA CYS A 63 -14.73 1.66 -17.88
C CYS A 63 -14.76 2.21 -16.45
N CYS A 64 -13.83 1.74 -15.64
CA CYS A 64 -13.68 2.09 -14.23
C CYS A 64 -12.28 2.65 -13.98
N GLU A 65 -12.14 3.45 -12.92
CA GLU A 65 -10.86 3.95 -12.43
C GLU A 65 -10.77 3.62 -10.93
N GLU A 66 -9.60 3.14 -10.50
CA GLU A 66 -9.29 2.89 -9.10
C GLU A 66 -7.88 3.39 -8.78
N SER A 67 -7.62 3.69 -7.52
CA SER A 67 -6.29 4.10 -7.06
C SER A 67 -5.80 3.23 -5.91
N TYR A 68 -4.54 2.83 -6.01
CA TYR A 68 -3.84 2.07 -4.99
C TYR A 68 -2.63 2.84 -4.46
N VAL A 69 -2.03 2.36 -3.37
CA VAL A 69 -0.79 2.89 -2.80
C VAL A 69 0.31 1.86 -2.98
N ALA A 70 1.42 2.28 -3.57
CA ALA A 70 2.61 1.46 -3.72
C ALA A 70 3.70 1.95 -2.76
N LYS A 71 4.26 1.02 -1.97
CA LYS A 71 5.42 1.25 -1.11
C LYS A 71 6.60 0.50 -1.70
N LEU A 72 7.68 1.22 -2.00
CA LEU A 72 8.77 0.76 -2.85
C LEU A 72 10.11 0.92 -2.15
N ASN A 73 11.00 -0.05 -2.30
CA ASN A 73 12.40 0.09 -1.90
C ASN A 73 12.98 1.34 -2.59
N PRO A 74 13.61 2.27 -1.86
CA PRO A 74 14.15 3.50 -2.43
C PRO A 74 15.41 3.29 -3.30
N LEU A 75 15.87 2.05 -3.49
CA LEU A 75 17.05 1.66 -4.27
C LEU A 75 18.33 2.37 -3.83
N ARG A 76 18.51 2.48 -2.50
CA ARG A 76 19.71 3.11 -1.91
C ARG A 76 20.93 2.19 -2.08
N PRO A 77 22.14 2.76 -2.09
CA PRO A 77 23.35 1.95 -2.02
C PRO A 77 23.34 1.02 -0.82
N GLN A 78 23.87 -0.19 -0.99
CA GLN A 78 23.90 -1.20 0.05
C GLN A 78 24.66 -0.72 1.28
N SER A 79 24.08 -0.97 2.45
CA SER A 79 24.62 -0.69 3.78
C SER A 79 23.90 -1.56 4.80
N THR A 80 24.44 -1.70 6.01
CA THR A 80 23.73 -2.38 7.11
C THR A 80 22.33 -1.78 7.36
N PHE A 81 22.16 -0.47 7.14
CA PHE A 81 20.86 0.18 7.24
C PHE A 81 19.88 -0.32 6.18
N THR A 82 20.31 -0.48 4.92
CA THR A 82 19.42 -0.98 3.86
C THR A 82 19.07 -2.44 4.06
N GLU A 83 19.99 -3.27 4.57
CA GLU A 83 19.69 -4.67 4.92
C GLU A 83 18.60 -4.78 5.99
N ILE A 84 18.69 -3.97 7.05
CA ILE A 84 17.64 -3.92 8.08
C ILE A 84 16.30 -3.46 7.46
N MET A 85 16.32 -2.51 6.54
CA MET A 85 15.11 -2.05 5.87
C MET A 85 14.50 -3.13 4.97
N GLU A 86 15.31 -3.90 4.23
CA GLU A 86 14.88 -5.06 3.43
C GLU A 86 14.13 -6.09 4.30
N ASP A 87 14.66 -6.41 5.49
CA ASP A 87 13.99 -7.30 6.45
C ASP A 87 12.65 -6.73 6.96
N LEU A 88 12.57 -5.42 7.16
CA LEU A 88 11.34 -4.75 7.60
C LEU A 88 10.23 -4.81 6.53
N TYR A 89 10.57 -4.71 5.23
CA TYR A 89 9.60 -4.91 4.15
C TYR A 89 8.99 -6.31 4.20
N SER A 90 9.84 -7.33 4.34
CA SER A 90 9.39 -8.72 4.43
C SER A 90 8.44 -8.92 5.60
N ARG A 91 8.78 -8.39 6.77
CA ARG A 91 7.93 -8.44 7.98
C ARG A 91 6.60 -7.70 7.81
N GLU A 92 6.62 -6.48 7.28
CA GLU A 92 5.42 -5.67 7.07
C GLU A 92 4.42 -6.39 6.17
N THR A 93 4.89 -6.96 5.06
CA THR A 93 4.00 -7.69 4.14
C THR A 93 3.41 -8.95 4.78
N VAL A 94 4.16 -9.68 5.61
CA VAL A 94 3.64 -10.84 6.37
C VAL A 94 2.58 -10.43 7.39
N ILE A 95 2.79 -9.32 8.09
CA ILE A 95 1.81 -8.79 9.04
C ILE A 95 0.50 -8.49 8.29
N LEU A 96 0.56 -7.73 7.21
CA LEU A 96 -0.62 -7.33 6.44
C LEU A 96 -1.32 -8.52 5.76
N SER A 97 -0.58 -9.44 5.13
CA SER A 97 -1.17 -10.52 4.32
C SER A 97 -1.57 -11.77 5.08
N SER A 98 -1.05 -11.98 6.28
CA SER A 98 -1.20 -13.28 6.95
C SER A 98 -1.67 -13.14 8.36
N ILE A 99 -1.03 -12.27 9.15
CA ILE A 99 -1.42 -12.07 10.55
C ILE A 99 -2.77 -11.36 10.61
N ILE A 100 -2.89 -10.20 9.96
CA ILE A 100 -4.12 -9.40 10.00
C ILE A 100 -5.28 -10.10 9.30
N GLU A 101 -5.06 -10.71 8.13
CA GLU A 101 -6.09 -11.51 7.46
C GLU A 101 -6.56 -12.69 8.34
N GLY A 102 -5.63 -13.36 9.01
CA GLY A 102 -5.93 -14.43 9.96
C GLY A 102 -6.77 -13.93 11.14
N MET A 103 -6.43 -12.78 11.71
CA MET A 103 -7.19 -12.14 12.79
C MET A 103 -8.61 -11.79 12.33
N ASN A 104 -8.74 -11.12 11.17
CA ASN A 104 -10.04 -10.74 10.60
C ASN A 104 -10.93 -11.94 10.31
N LYS A 105 -10.36 -13.07 9.88
CA LYS A 105 -11.11 -14.32 9.71
C LYS A 105 -11.70 -14.83 11.04
N HIS A 106 -10.98 -14.70 12.15
CA HIS A 106 -11.49 -15.08 13.46
C HIS A 106 -12.54 -14.09 13.98
N LEU A 107 -12.29 -12.78 13.85
CA LEU A 107 -13.25 -11.73 14.19
C LEU A 107 -14.58 -11.91 13.44
N GLY A 108 -14.51 -12.21 12.14
CA GLY A 108 -15.71 -12.48 11.33
C GLY A 108 -16.53 -13.68 11.78
N LYS A 109 -15.88 -14.75 12.26
CA LYS A 109 -16.60 -15.91 12.84
C LYS A 109 -17.33 -15.56 14.13
N LEU A 110 -16.84 -14.55 14.85
CA LEU A 110 -17.43 -14.05 16.09
C LEU A 110 -18.44 -12.92 15.86
N GLY A 111 -18.67 -12.51 14.61
CA GLY A 111 -19.52 -11.36 14.28
C GLY A 111 -18.94 -10.02 14.74
N LEU A 112 -17.64 -9.96 14.99
CA LEU A 112 -16.94 -8.75 15.42
C LEU A 112 -16.44 -7.94 14.22
N PRO A 113 -16.30 -6.60 14.36
CA PRO A 113 -15.70 -5.75 13.34
C PRO A 113 -14.29 -6.22 12.97
N PHE A 114 -13.90 -6.01 11.71
CA PHE A 114 -12.55 -6.28 11.25
C PHE A 114 -11.61 -5.16 11.65
N LEU A 115 -10.33 -5.52 11.80
CA LEU A 115 -9.26 -4.56 12.04
C LEU A 115 -9.15 -3.55 10.90
N LYS A 116 -9.03 -2.28 11.27
CA LYS A 116 -8.96 -1.14 10.34
C LYS A 116 -7.55 -0.97 9.75
N THR A 117 -7.15 -1.90 8.90
CA THR A 117 -5.85 -1.90 8.21
C THR A 117 -6.03 -1.89 6.70
N PRO A 118 -5.07 -1.33 5.93
CA PRO A 118 -5.13 -1.41 4.48
C PRO A 118 -4.99 -2.87 4.02
N LYS A 119 -5.82 -3.27 3.05
CA LYS A 119 -5.63 -4.57 2.39
C LYS A 119 -4.37 -4.52 1.51
N MET A 120 -3.54 -5.56 1.58
CA MET A 120 -2.40 -5.72 0.68
C MET A 120 -2.80 -6.63 -0.48
N PHE A 121 -2.57 -6.19 -1.71
CA PHE A 121 -2.95 -6.95 -2.89
C PHE A 121 -1.76 -7.74 -3.43
N ALA A 122 -0.70 -7.08 -3.87
CA ALA A 122 0.44 -7.74 -4.50
C ALA A 122 1.77 -7.30 -3.87
N ARG A 123 2.81 -8.13 -3.99
CA ARG A 123 4.16 -7.82 -3.49
C ARG A 123 5.27 -8.46 -4.33
N ASN A 124 6.41 -7.77 -4.37
CA ASN A 124 7.70 -8.29 -4.76
C ASN A 124 8.61 -8.32 -3.52
N LEU A 125 9.23 -9.47 -3.25
CA LEU A 125 10.17 -9.68 -2.14
C LEU A 125 11.59 -10.03 -2.64
N GLU A 126 11.88 -9.83 -3.92
CA GLU A 126 13.24 -9.93 -4.45
C GLU A 126 14.12 -8.91 -3.72
N ARG A 127 15.23 -9.40 -3.16
CA ARG A 127 16.13 -8.60 -2.34
C ARG A 127 16.63 -7.37 -3.10
N GLY A 128 16.45 -6.18 -2.52
CA GLY A 128 16.82 -4.90 -3.10
C GLY A 128 15.84 -4.38 -4.16
N LYS A 129 14.72 -5.06 -4.38
CA LYS A 129 13.63 -4.68 -5.31
C LYS A 129 12.25 -4.83 -4.65
N GLU A 130 12.21 -4.75 -3.32
CA GLU A 130 11.00 -4.95 -2.55
C GLU A 130 9.97 -3.88 -2.90
N ALA A 131 8.74 -4.32 -3.13
CA ALA A 131 7.62 -3.46 -3.42
C ALA A 131 6.34 -4.15 -2.98
N PHE A 132 5.34 -3.39 -2.56
CA PHE A 132 3.98 -3.92 -2.45
C PHE A 132 2.96 -2.85 -2.79
N ILE A 133 1.78 -3.31 -3.20
CA ILE A 133 0.63 -2.47 -3.49
C ILE A 133 -0.49 -2.81 -2.51
N ALA A 134 -1.06 -1.77 -1.91
CA ALA A 134 -2.10 -1.84 -0.92
C ALA A 134 -3.24 -0.85 -1.21
N GLU A 135 -4.32 -1.01 -0.46
CA GLU A 135 -5.50 -0.15 -0.51
C GLU A 135 -5.18 1.33 -0.27
N ASN A 136 -5.78 2.21 -1.08
CA ASN A 136 -5.72 3.65 -0.86
C ASN A 136 -6.74 4.11 0.19
N LEU A 137 -6.28 4.21 1.44
CA LEU A 137 -7.11 4.65 2.56
C LEU A 137 -7.62 6.11 2.44
N ARG A 138 -7.07 6.94 1.54
CA ARG A 138 -7.63 8.29 1.32
C ARG A 138 -9.06 8.25 0.79
N ASN A 139 -9.43 7.18 0.07
CA ASN A 139 -10.79 6.97 -0.42
C ASN A 139 -11.79 6.76 0.74
N GLN A 140 -11.29 6.32 1.90
CA GLN A 140 -12.07 6.20 3.14
C GLN A 140 -11.94 7.43 4.05
N GLY A 141 -11.33 8.51 3.57
CA GLY A 141 -11.18 9.77 4.32
C GLY A 141 -9.95 9.87 5.22
N PHE A 142 -9.07 8.86 5.25
CA PHE A 142 -7.83 8.92 6.02
C PHE A 142 -6.87 9.97 5.45
N LYS A 143 -6.19 10.69 6.34
CA LYS A 143 -5.22 11.73 5.99
C LYS A 143 -3.99 11.61 6.88
N MET A 144 -2.84 11.98 6.32
CA MET A 144 -1.63 12.11 7.12
C MET A 144 -1.81 13.25 8.13
N PRO A 145 -1.65 13.01 9.44
CA PRO A 145 -1.75 14.06 10.43
C PRO A 145 -0.58 15.04 10.29
N ASP A 146 -0.80 16.30 10.67
CA ASP A 146 0.28 17.29 10.76
C ASP A 146 1.25 16.85 11.87
N ARG A 147 2.46 16.45 11.48
CA ARG A 147 3.50 15.97 12.40
C ARG A 147 3.95 17.01 13.43
N LYS A 148 3.64 18.29 13.21
CA LYS A 148 3.92 19.36 14.18
C LYS A 148 2.84 19.48 15.26
N LYS A 149 1.71 18.80 15.09
CA LYS A 149 0.62 18.76 16.08
C LYS A 149 0.66 17.45 16.83
N SER A 150 0.57 17.53 18.16
CA SER A 150 0.43 16.35 19.00
C SER A 150 -0.92 15.68 18.78
N LEU A 151 -0.94 14.36 18.91
CA LEU A 151 -2.18 13.60 19.04
C LEU A 151 -2.87 13.98 20.36
N ASN A 152 -4.20 14.02 20.35
CA ASN A 152 -5.01 14.31 21.53
C ASN A 152 -5.72 13.05 22.05
N VAL A 153 -6.43 13.17 23.17
CA VAL A 153 -7.13 12.05 23.82
C VAL A 153 -8.10 11.33 22.87
N ASN A 154 -8.77 12.04 21.97
CA ASN A 154 -9.67 11.40 21.01
C ASN A 154 -8.92 10.46 20.05
N HIS A 155 -7.70 10.83 19.63
CA HIS A 155 -6.87 9.93 18.82
C HIS A 155 -6.39 8.72 19.63
N ALA A 156 -6.09 8.89 20.92
CA ALA A 156 -5.71 7.77 21.79
C ALA A 156 -6.88 6.80 22.01
N ASN A 157 -8.09 7.32 22.23
CA ASN A 157 -9.30 6.51 22.38
C ASN A 157 -9.56 5.65 21.15
N LEU A 158 -9.37 6.19 19.93
CA LEU A 158 -9.49 5.40 18.70
C LEU A 158 -8.53 4.21 18.64
N VAL A 159 -7.32 4.35 19.20
CA VAL A 159 -6.36 3.23 19.26
C VAL A 159 -6.82 2.21 20.30
N MET A 160 -7.32 2.66 21.45
CA MET A 160 -7.79 1.77 22.52
C MET A 160 -9.06 0.99 22.14
N GLU A 161 -9.91 1.53 21.26
CA GLU A 161 -11.06 0.81 20.70
C GLU A 161 -10.66 -0.35 19.78
N GLU A 162 -9.42 -0.35 19.27
CA GLU A 162 -8.89 -1.35 18.35
C GLU A 162 -8.07 -2.45 19.08
N LEU A 163 -7.79 -2.28 20.39
CA LEU A 163 -7.03 -3.19 21.25
C LEU A 163 -7.95 -4.03 22.14
#